data_AF-A0A8H8RFT3-F1
#
_entry.id   AF-A0A8H8RFT3-F1
#
_cell.length_a   1.000
_cell.length_b   1.000
_cell.length_c   1.000
_cell.angle_alpha   90.00
_cell.angle_beta   90.00
_cell.angle_gamma   90.00
#
_symmetry.space_group_name_H-M   'P 1'
#
loop_
_entity.id
_entity.type
_entity.pdbx_description
1 polymer ?
#
loop_
_entity_poly.entity_id
_entity_poly.type
_entity_poly.pdbx_seq_one_letter_code
_entity_poly.pdbx_strand_id
1 'polypeptide(L)'
;MPISYIDTDNSGPFTKHTLSKLITSFLDPEDPSPAIRKSLRLAHVLLLSDHLSLAHQLIDALSKHADHIVPQRPYQTSPLISSLALENFWTSHPEYPQPPNPQYVTRDLARNQWGKYRECTRTGWMLEHCKLPEPANPHIWQKTDDPIVLAMCCRLLAKDKTAGQYPSQERMREALEVAKKLYAQPQVPVTAWKFERGVRRHGELLYWRLVVELAIRVGELETAADVLGMGLRLDGFNTSNGSDVTEYLALPDIWDVLPLLAKRGKEANPFYIEQEDAEVLVKEVIQAIELRARNGRQWSLAPEKVGWEEMLRRLSVGAWKVNRPCYKRNGIRRAEDILYPPATEEEIEAAEKEFGELPADFKDMVRIANGFQGGWHFLSGGIAGIRNLTTSTDQDLDNVASDFDHLGMKQDGVLSDEIIQLEPGNECDCFQHYIIPPKTWKENIVGRQVKNGEYQYWNAACWQPEMNRYDSVRDWVACCVEEVEMMVARGEVADQSEGEDEDEDNDDSDNDEDDEPQSGQIEEGDGVSEAVEKEVR
;
A
#
# COMPACT_ATOMS: atom_id res chain seq x y z
N MET A 1 -8.91 -21.48 -1.49
CA MET A 1 -7.54 -21.69 -2.01
C MET A 1 -6.78 -20.39 -1.86
N PRO A 2 -5.66 -20.33 -1.13
CA PRO A 2 -4.90 -19.10 -0.98
C PRO A 2 -4.12 -18.80 -2.28
N ILE A 3 -4.66 -17.93 -3.14
CA ILE A 3 -3.95 -17.46 -4.34
C ILE A 3 -3.10 -16.26 -3.95
N SER A 4 -1.82 -16.28 -4.34
CA SER A 4 -0.88 -15.20 -4.08
C SER A 4 -0.24 -14.70 -5.37
N TYR A 5 -0.08 -13.39 -5.49
CA TYR A 5 0.67 -12.74 -6.57
C TYR A 5 1.83 -11.92 -5.99
N ILE A 6 2.87 -11.71 -6.79
CA ILE A 6 4.04 -10.94 -6.37
C ILE A 6 3.94 -9.53 -6.94
N ASP A 7 4.12 -8.53 -6.09
CA ASP A 7 4.18 -7.13 -6.46
C ASP A 7 5.21 -6.39 -5.59
N THR A 8 5.62 -5.22 -6.05
CA THR A 8 6.27 -4.22 -5.22
C THR A 8 5.25 -3.37 -4.50
N ASP A 9 5.32 -3.42 -3.17
CA ASP A 9 4.92 -2.32 -2.32
C ASP A 9 6.14 -1.81 -1.53
N ASN A 10 5.90 -0.96 -0.54
CA ASN A 10 6.96 -0.46 0.34
C ASN A 10 7.64 -1.56 1.18
N SER A 11 7.22 -2.83 1.09
CA SER A 11 7.80 -3.95 1.84
C SER A 11 8.82 -4.78 1.05
N GLY A 12 9.07 -4.48 -0.23
CA GLY A 12 10.22 -5.01 -0.97
C GLY A 12 9.95 -5.44 -2.43
N PRO A 13 11.01 -5.85 -3.15
CA PRO A 13 10.95 -6.16 -4.59
C PRO A 13 10.28 -7.49 -4.95
N PHE A 14 10.00 -8.36 -3.97
CA PHE A 14 9.41 -9.69 -4.14
C PHE A 14 8.29 -9.99 -3.14
N THR A 15 7.58 -8.96 -2.70
CA THR A 15 6.51 -9.12 -1.72
C THR A 15 5.34 -9.91 -2.30
N LYS A 16 4.83 -10.87 -1.53
CA LYS A 16 3.64 -11.65 -1.88
C LYS A 16 2.39 -11.05 -1.25
N HIS A 17 1.35 -10.91 -2.06
CA HIS A 17 0.02 -10.50 -1.64
C HIS A 17 -0.98 -11.62 -1.88
N THR A 18 -1.95 -11.77 -0.98
CA THR A 18 -3.05 -12.72 -1.17
C THR A 18 -4.23 -12.06 -1.85
N LEU A 19 -4.95 -12.83 -2.66
CA LEU A 19 -6.21 -12.40 -3.27
C LEU A 19 -7.22 -11.93 -2.21
N SER A 20 -7.33 -12.66 -1.09
CA SER A 20 -8.21 -12.28 0.02
C SER A 20 -7.92 -10.88 0.55
N LYS A 21 -6.64 -10.52 0.75
CA LYS A 21 -6.23 -9.18 1.22
C LYS A 21 -6.60 -8.10 0.20
N LEU A 22 -6.45 -8.38 -1.09
CA LEU A 22 -6.85 -7.44 -2.15
C LEU A 22 -8.36 -7.22 -2.16
N ILE A 23 -9.16 -8.29 -2.07
CA ILE A 23 -10.62 -8.21 -1.99
C ILE A 23 -11.05 -7.40 -0.76
N THR A 24 -10.55 -7.72 0.43
CA THR A 24 -10.86 -6.97 1.65
C THR A 24 -10.47 -5.49 1.50
N SER A 25 -9.32 -5.18 0.87
CA SER A 25 -8.91 -3.79 0.65
C SER A 25 -9.80 -3.00 -0.33
N PHE A 26 -10.59 -3.68 -1.17
CA PHE A 26 -11.67 -3.04 -1.91
C PHE A 26 -12.89 -2.86 -1.04
N LEU A 27 -13.31 -3.90 -0.33
CA LEU A 27 -14.63 -3.97 0.28
C LEU A 27 -14.73 -3.21 1.60
N ASP A 28 -13.68 -3.26 2.41
CA ASP A 28 -13.71 -2.81 3.80
C ASP A 28 -13.40 -1.33 4.02
N PRO A 29 -12.39 -0.70 3.41
CA PRO A 29 -12.04 0.68 3.75
C PRO A 29 -12.97 1.72 3.11
N GLU A 30 -13.01 2.92 3.68
CA GLU A 30 -13.69 4.08 3.07
C GLU A 30 -12.99 4.51 1.77
N ASP A 31 -11.66 4.58 1.77
CA ASP A 31 -10.85 4.86 0.58
C ASP A 31 -10.25 3.57 -0.01
N PRO A 32 -10.75 3.07 -1.15
CA PRO A 32 -10.21 1.88 -1.81
C PRO A 32 -9.01 2.22 -2.72
N SER A 33 -8.47 3.44 -2.70
CA SER A 33 -7.34 3.85 -3.55
C SER A 33 -6.14 2.89 -3.48
N PRO A 34 -5.74 2.34 -2.31
CA PRO A 34 -4.68 1.34 -2.25
C PRO A 34 -5.01 0.07 -3.06
N ALA A 35 -6.26 -0.40 -3.02
CA ALA A 35 -6.71 -1.58 -3.75
C ALA A 35 -6.76 -1.34 -5.27
N ILE A 36 -7.16 -0.13 -5.68
CA ILE A 36 -7.14 0.30 -7.08
C ILE A 36 -5.70 0.28 -7.62
N ARG A 37 -4.74 0.87 -6.89
CA ARG A 37 -3.31 0.87 -7.28
C ARG A 37 -2.77 -0.56 -7.41
N LYS A 38 -3.05 -1.42 -6.42
CA LYS A 38 -2.65 -2.84 -6.43
C LYS A 38 -3.27 -3.61 -7.61
N SER A 39 -4.50 -3.28 -8.00
CA SER A 39 -5.18 -3.92 -9.13
C SER A 39 -4.65 -3.46 -10.48
N LEU A 40 -4.32 -2.17 -10.64
CA LEU A 40 -3.61 -1.69 -11.83
C LEU A 40 -2.25 -2.37 -11.97
N ARG A 41 -1.57 -2.56 -10.85
CA ARG A 41 -0.28 -3.23 -10.82
C ARG A 41 -0.40 -4.71 -11.12
N LEU A 42 -1.42 -5.39 -10.60
CA LEU A 42 -1.80 -6.74 -11.02
C LEU A 42 -2.05 -6.80 -12.53
N ALA A 43 -2.75 -5.81 -13.12
CA ALA A 43 -2.94 -5.75 -14.56
C ALA A 43 -1.60 -5.66 -15.32
N HIS A 44 -0.61 -4.91 -14.82
CA HIS A 44 0.73 -4.92 -15.40
C HIS A 44 1.43 -6.29 -15.28
N VAL A 45 1.30 -6.98 -14.15
CA VAL A 45 1.87 -8.34 -13.98
C VAL A 45 1.17 -9.35 -14.91
N LEU A 46 -0.13 -9.20 -15.13
CA LEU A 46 -0.88 -9.99 -16.12
C LEU A 46 -0.37 -9.72 -17.54
N LEU A 47 -0.14 -8.45 -17.91
CA LEU A 47 0.49 -8.10 -19.20
C LEU A 47 1.88 -8.72 -19.35
N LEU A 48 2.72 -8.64 -18.30
CA LEU A 48 4.05 -9.26 -18.27
C LEU A 48 3.99 -10.79 -18.43
N SER A 49 2.89 -11.41 -18.01
CA SER A 49 2.63 -12.85 -18.13
C SER A 49 1.92 -13.23 -19.43
N ASP A 50 1.78 -12.29 -20.38
CA ASP A 50 1.09 -12.47 -21.68
C ASP A 50 -0.43 -12.70 -21.57
N HIS A 51 -1.05 -12.30 -20.46
CA HIS A 51 -2.50 -12.40 -20.22
C HIS A 51 -3.26 -11.16 -20.67
N LEU A 52 -3.10 -10.77 -21.94
CA LEU A 52 -3.58 -9.47 -22.46
C LEU A 52 -5.08 -9.23 -22.23
N SER A 53 -5.92 -10.22 -22.52
CA SER A 53 -7.38 -10.09 -22.38
C SER A 53 -7.80 -9.93 -20.92
N LEU A 54 -7.15 -10.65 -20.00
CA LEU A 54 -7.47 -10.62 -18.57
C LEU A 54 -7.02 -9.30 -17.94
N ALA A 55 -5.84 -8.80 -18.33
CA ALA A 55 -5.37 -7.47 -17.94
C ALA A 55 -6.35 -6.38 -18.40
N HIS A 56 -6.79 -6.44 -19.67
CA HIS A 56 -7.75 -5.48 -20.21
C HIS A 56 -9.10 -5.54 -19.48
N GLN A 57 -9.64 -6.73 -19.21
CA GLN A 57 -10.90 -6.89 -18.46
C GLN A 57 -10.83 -6.25 -17.06
N LEU A 58 -9.71 -6.43 -16.35
CA LEU A 58 -9.51 -5.83 -15.04
C LEU A 58 -9.46 -4.29 -15.11
N ILE A 59 -8.72 -3.74 -16.10
CA ILE A 59 -8.61 -2.30 -16.31
C ILE A 59 -9.96 -1.69 -16.70
N ASP A 60 -10.71 -2.36 -17.57
CA ASP A 60 -12.04 -1.92 -17.99
C ASP A 60 -13.02 -1.90 -16.81
N ALA A 61 -13.06 -2.96 -15.99
CA ALA A 61 -13.89 -3.00 -14.80
C ALA A 61 -13.57 -1.87 -13.82
N LEU A 62 -12.28 -1.61 -13.58
CA LEU A 62 -11.85 -0.47 -12.77
C LEU A 62 -12.36 0.85 -13.34
N SER A 63 -12.20 1.08 -14.65
CA SER A 63 -12.62 2.32 -15.32
C SER A 63 -14.12 2.51 -15.30
N LYS A 64 -14.88 1.46 -15.66
CA LYS A 64 -16.33 1.46 -15.68
C LYS A 64 -16.96 1.77 -14.33
N HIS A 65 -16.31 1.33 -13.24
CA HIS A 65 -16.84 1.47 -11.88
C HIS A 65 -16.15 2.56 -11.05
N ALA A 66 -15.18 3.29 -11.61
CA ALA A 66 -14.34 4.26 -10.89
C ALA A 66 -15.14 5.26 -10.05
N ASP A 67 -16.17 5.86 -10.64
CA ASP A 67 -17.02 6.89 -9.99
C ASP A 67 -17.94 6.33 -8.90
N HIS A 68 -18.11 5.00 -8.86
CA HIS A 68 -18.97 4.31 -7.90
C HIS A 68 -18.19 3.65 -6.76
N ILE A 69 -16.88 3.44 -6.93
CA ILE A 69 -16.04 2.82 -5.89
C ILE A 69 -15.31 3.84 -5.02
N VAL A 70 -14.94 5.01 -5.55
CA VAL A 70 -14.29 6.10 -4.81
C VAL A 70 -15.31 7.16 -4.42
N PRO A 71 -15.42 7.56 -3.13
CA PRO A 71 -16.27 8.65 -2.71
C PRO A 71 -15.95 9.93 -3.49
N GLN A 72 -16.96 10.65 -4.00
CA GLN A 72 -16.73 11.92 -4.70
C GLN A 72 -16.33 13.02 -3.70
N ARG A 73 -15.03 13.35 -3.58
CA ARG A 73 -14.60 14.59 -2.91
C ARG A 73 -14.50 15.74 -3.92
N PRO A 74 -14.77 16.99 -3.54
CA PRO A 74 -14.84 18.16 -4.45
C PRO A 74 -13.55 18.48 -5.22
N TYR A 75 -12.43 17.82 -4.91
CA TYR A 75 -11.15 17.95 -5.61
C TYR A 75 -10.54 16.60 -6.04
N GLN A 76 -11.29 15.50 -5.94
CA GLN A 76 -10.74 14.18 -6.23
C GLN A 76 -10.71 13.97 -7.74
N THR A 77 -9.49 13.86 -8.26
CA THR A 77 -9.20 13.37 -9.59
C THR A 77 -9.53 11.86 -9.66
N SER A 78 -9.95 11.37 -10.83
CA SER A 78 -10.17 9.94 -11.09
C SER A 78 -9.03 9.10 -10.50
N PRO A 79 -9.34 8.02 -9.77
CA PRO A 79 -8.31 7.18 -9.14
C PRO A 79 -7.45 6.41 -10.17
N LEU A 80 -7.85 6.43 -11.45
CA LEU A 80 -7.16 5.72 -12.52
C LEU A 80 -6.22 6.63 -13.28
N ILE A 81 -4.97 6.57 -12.86
CA ILE A 81 -3.85 7.24 -13.53
C ILE A 81 -3.36 6.30 -14.64
N SER A 82 -3.58 6.71 -15.89
CA SER A 82 -2.98 6.04 -17.06
C SER A 82 -1.46 6.13 -16.99
N SER A 83 -0.77 5.06 -17.39
CA SER A 83 0.69 4.98 -17.41
C SER A 83 1.22 4.77 -18.82
N LEU A 84 2.50 5.09 -19.03
CA LEU A 84 3.18 4.87 -20.31
C LEU A 84 3.07 3.41 -20.80
N ALA A 85 3.04 2.45 -19.87
CA ALA A 85 2.84 1.03 -20.16
C ALA A 85 1.46 0.76 -20.78
N LEU A 86 0.39 1.34 -20.21
CA LEU A 86 -0.96 1.13 -20.72
C LEU A 86 -1.18 1.82 -22.06
N GLU A 87 -0.57 2.99 -22.27
CA GLU A 87 -0.58 3.65 -23.58
C GLU A 87 0.13 2.83 -24.65
N ASN A 88 1.29 2.26 -24.31
CA ASN A 88 2.00 1.35 -25.21
C ASN A 88 1.15 0.11 -25.52
N PHE A 89 0.44 -0.43 -24.53
CA PHE A 89 -0.48 -1.56 -24.72
C PHE A 89 -1.59 -1.23 -25.72
N TRP A 90 -2.38 -0.17 -25.49
CA TRP A 90 -3.49 0.18 -26.39
C TRP A 90 -3.03 0.63 -27.77
N THR A 91 -1.84 1.25 -27.87
CA THR A 91 -1.27 1.62 -29.17
C THR A 91 -0.90 0.39 -30.00
N SER A 92 -0.34 -0.63 -29.35
CA SER A 92 0.09 -1.87 -30.02
C SER A 92 -1.04 -2.89 -30.22
N HIS A 93 -2.09 -2.82 -29.41
CA HIS A 93 -3.24 -3.72 -29.44
C HIS A 93 -4.57 -2.97 -29.60
N PRO A 94 -4.84 -2.41 -30.79
CA PRO A 94 -6.05 -1.62 -31.05
C PRO A 94 -7.36 -2.42 -30.93
N GLU A 95 -7.30 -3.74 -30.89
CA GLU A 95 -8.43 -4.63 -30.60
C GLU A 95 -8.97 -4.49 -29.16
N TYR A 96 -8.15 -3.97 -28.23
CA TYR A 96 -8.58 -3.65 -26.88
C TYR A 96 -8.87 -2.15 -26.77
N PRO A 97 -10.15 -1.74 -26.68
CA PRO A 97 -10.49 -0.33 -26.66
C PRO A 97 -9.94 0.35 -25.40
N GLN A 98 -9.44 1.57 -25.56
CA GLN A 98 -9.07 2.39 -24.42
C GLN A 98 -10.32 2.79 -23.62
N PRO A 99 -10.33 2.63 -22.29
CA PRO A 99 -11.45 3.08 -21.46
C PRO A 99 -11.65 4.61 -21.51
N PRO A 100 -12.87 5.12 -21.30
CA PRO A 100 -13.16 6.55 -21.33
C PRO A 100 -12.45 7.31 -20.18
N ASN A 101 -12.02 8.54 -20.45
CA ASN A 101 -11.39 9.47 -19.49
C ASN A 101 -10.13 8.98 -18.73
N PRO A 102 -9.08 8.47 -19.39
CA PRO A 102 -7.79 8.33 -18.71
C PRO A 102 -7.23 9.72 -18.42
N GLN A 103 -7.02 10.05 -17.15
CA GLN A 103 -6.62 11.41 -16.73
C GLN A 103 -5.22 11.85 -17.20
N TYR A 104 -4.43 10.93 -17.75
CA TYR A 104 -3.14 11.23 -18.33
C TYR A 104 -2.97 10.41 -19.61
N VAL A 105 -3.50 10.91 -20.71
CA VAL A 105 -3.00 10.50 -22.03
C VAL A 105 -1.75 11.35 -22.26
N THR A 106 -0.57 10.80 -22.00
CA THR A 106 0.69 11.34 -22.48
C THR A 106 0.54 11.49 -24.00
N ARG A 107 0.40 12.73 -24.47
CA ARG A 107 0.10 13.04 -25.89
C ARG A 107 1.20 12.61 -26.87
N ASP A 108 2.29 12.01 -26.40
CA ASP A 108 3.47 11.65 -27.19
C ASP A 108 4.23 10.46 -26.58
N LEU A 109 3.69 9.24 -26.74
CA LEU A 109 4.29 7.98 -26.30
C LEU A 109 5.75 7.85 -26.78
N ALA A 110 6.00 8.11 -28.07
CA ALA A 110 7.31 7.98 -28.68
C ALA A 110 8.36 8.89 -28.04
N ARG A 111 8.01 10.16 -27.76
CA ARG A 111 8.92 11.08 -27.06
C ARG A 111 9.24 10.63 -25.64
N ASN A 112 8.26 10.08 -24.92
CA ASN A 112 8.47 9.58 -23.55
C ASN A 112 9.35 8.32 -23.56
N GLN A 113 9.10 7.37 -24.46
CA GLN A 113 9.94 6.19 -24.66
C GLN A 113 11.39 6.58 -25.01
N TRP A 114 11.56 7.54 -25.91
CA TRP A 114 12.89 8.08 -26.23
C TRP A 114 13.54 8.78 -25.03
N GLY A 115 12.77 9.51 -24.23
CA GLY A 115 13.23 10.14 -22.99
C GLY A 115 13.80 9.12 -22.01
N LYS A 116 13.11 7.98 -21.84
CA LYS A 116 13.57 6.85 -21.01
C LYS A 116 14.82 6.19 -21.57
N TYR A 117 14.89 5.93 -22.88
CA TYR A 117 16.11 5.42 -23.52
C TYR A 117 17.30 6.37 -23.29
N ARG A 118 17.10 7.68 -23.44
CA ARG A 118 18.11 8.69 -23.19
C ARG A 118 18.57 8.70 -21.74
N GLU A 119 17.65 8.54 -20.79
CA GLU A 119 17.98 8.43 -19.36
C GLU A 119 18.91 7.24 -19.10
N CYS A 120 18.60 6.08 -19.69
CA CYS A 120 19.43 4.89 -19.50
C CYS A 120 20.82 4.98 -20.14
N THR A 121 21.03 5.88 -21.11
CA THR A 121 22.34 6.13 -21.74
C THR A 121 23.12 7.30 -21.11
N ARG A 122 22.61 7.90 -20.02
CA ARG A 122 23.31 8.99 -19.31
C ARG A 122 24.62 8.49 -18.72
N THR A 123 25.70 9.20 -19.04
CA THR A 123 27.07 8.93 -18.61
C THR A 123 27.50 9.82 -17.42
N GLY A 124 26.83 10.97 -17.23
CA GLY A 124 27.12 11.87 -16.10
C GLY A 124 26.91 11.22 -14.73
N TRP A 125 25.89 10.36 -14.59
CA TRP A 125 25.65 9.59 -13.37
C TRP A 125 26.87 8.71 -13.00
N MET A 126 27.51 8.07 -13.98
CA MET A 126 28.71 7.25 -13.76
C MET A 126 29.89 8.09 -13.27
N LEU A 127 30.06 9.32 -13.77
CA LEU A 127 31.08 10.23 -13.27
C LEU A 127 30.79 10.67 -11.83
N GLU A 128 29.55 11.02 -11.54
CA GLU A 128 29.14 11.52 -10.22
C GLU A 128 29.23 10.44 -9.13
N HIS A 129 28.73 9.24 -9.41
CA HIS A 129 28.54 8.17 -8.43
C HIS A 129 29.64 7.09 -8.46
N CYS A 130 30.29 6.88 -9.61
CA CYS A 130 31.37 5.89 -9.75
C CYS A 130 32.75 6.53 -9.97
N LYS A 131 32.83 7.87 -10.05
CA LYS A 131 34.08 8.63 -10.31
C LYS A 131 34.79 8.21 -11.60
N LEU A 132 34.04 7.69 -12.58
CA LEU A 132 34.56 7.24 -13.86
C LEU A 132 34.27 8.28 -14.97
N PRO A 133 35.29 8.97 -15.51
CA PRO A 133 35.11 9.81 -16.70
C PRO A 133 34.84 8.96 -17.96
N GLU A 134 34.22 9.57 -18.97
CA GLU A 134 34.03 8.92 -20.27
C GLU A 134 35.39 8.53 -20.89
N PRO A 135 35.64 7.25 -21.23
CA PRO A 135 36.87 6.86 -21.92
C PRO A 135 36.91 7.48 -23.33
N ALA A 136 38.11 7.88 -23.77
CA ALA A 136 38.31 8.43 -25.11
C ALA A 136 37.97 7.42 -26.23
N ASN A 137 38.09 6.12 -25.93
CA ASN A 137 37.70 5.04 -26.83
C ASN A 137 36.80 4.04 -26.08
N PRO A 138 35.50 3.92 -26.43
CA PRO A 138 34.59 2.99 -25.78
C PRO A 138 34.93 1.52 -26.07
N HIS A 139 35.71 1.21 -27.11
CA HIS A 139 36.13 -0.16 -27.45
C HIS A 139 37.12 -0.79 -26.45
N ILE A 140 37.53 -0.05 -25.42
CA ILE A 140 38.33 -0.58 -24.31
C ILE A 140 37.64 -1.74 -23.59
N TRP A 141 36.30 -1.84 -23.68
CA TRP A 141 35.50 -2.94 -23.15
C TRP A 141 36.02 -4.34 -23.53
N GLN A 142 36.63 -4.47 -24.71
CA GLN A 142 37.17 -5.75 -25.21
C GLN A 142 38.32 -6.27 -24.34
N LYS A 143 39.03 -5.38 -23.63
CA LYS A 143 40.26 -5.68 -22.88
C LYS A 143 40.10 -5.60 -21.37
N THR A 144 38.91 -5.28 -20.89
CA THR A 144 38.63 -5.11 -19.45
C THR A 144 37.44 -5.96 -19.04
N ASP A 145 37.45 -6.41 -17.79
CA ASP A 145 36.33 -7.07 -17.13
C ASP A 145 35.78 -6.22 -15.96
N ASP A 146 36.24 -4.97 -15.81
CA ASP A 146 35.71 -4.05 -14.80
C ASP A 146 34.25 -3.69 -15.09
N PRO A 147 33.29 -4.00 -14.20
CA PRO A 147 31.87 -3.81 -14.45
C PRO A 147 31.48 -2.33 -14.63
N ILE A 148 32.16 -1.41 -13.96
CA ILE A 148 31.91 0.04 -14.07
C ILE A 148 32.34 0.53 -15.45
N VAL A 149 33.51 0.07 -15.92
CA VAL A 149 34.01 0.42 -17.26
C VAL A 149 33.14 -0.20 -18.35
N LEU A 150 32.73 -1.46 -18.21
CA LEU A 150 31.82 -2.12 -19.15
C LEU A 150 30.49 -1.38 -19.25
N ALA A 151 29.87 -1.02 -18.12
CA ALA A 151 28.62 -0.26 -18.10
C ALA A 151 28.76 1.11 -18.79
N MET A 152 29.86 1.85 -18.51
CA MET A 152 30.15 3.12 -19.18
C MET A 152 30.31 2.96 -20.70
N CYS A 153 31.06 1.94 -21.14
CA CYS A 153 31.26 1.68 -22.56
C CYS A 153 29.95 1.32 -23.26
N CYS A 154 29.10 0.48 -22.66
CA CYS A 154 27.78 0.16 -23.18
C CYS A 154 26.92 1.44 -23.34
N ARG A 155 26.84 2.28 -22.30
CA ARG A 155 26.10 3.56 -22.34
C ARG A 155 26.59 4.47 -23.47
N LEU A 156 27.91 4.58 -23.67
CA LEU A 156 28.50 5.39 -24.74
C LEU A 156 28.21 4.84 -26.14
N LEU A 157 28.30 3.52 -26.33
CA LEU A 157 27.99 2.88 -27.60
C LEU A 157 26.50 3.03 -27.96
N ALA A 158 25.62 2.94 -26.96
CA ALA A 158 24.17 3.11 -27.08
C ALA A 158 23.71 4.58 -27.19
N LYS A 159 24.58 5.56 -26.92
CA LYS A 159 24.25 6.99 -26.95
C LYS A 159 24.42 7.60 -28.34
N ASP A 160 23.42 8.38 -28.76
CA ASP A 160 23.54 9.30 -29.89
C ASP A 160 23.66 10.76 -29.40
N LYS A 161 24.31 11.61 -30.19
CA LYS A 161 24.47 13.04 -29.87
C LYS A 161 23.26 13.85 -30.35
N THR A 162 22.49 13.32 -31.29
CA THR A 162 21.33 13.98 -31.88
C THR A 162 20.07 13.61 -31.10
N ALA A 163 19.33 14.61 -30.63
CA ALA A 163 18.06 14.38 -29.95
C ALA A 163 17.05 13.69 -30.88
N GLY A 164 16.29 12.72 -30.34
CA GLY A 164 15.31 11.92 -31.08
C GLY A 164 15.90 10.82 -31.98
N GLN A 165 17.22 10.63 -32.01
CA GLN A 165 17.87 9.60 -32.81
C GLN A 165 18.48 8.49 -31.96
N TYR A 166 18.57 7.31 -32.56
CA TYR A 166 19.25 6.13 -32.03
C TYR A 166 20.58 5.95 -32.78
N PRO A 167 21.60 5.35 -32.15
CA PRO A 167 22.86 5.04 -32.84
C PRO A 167 22.64 4.00 -33.96
N SER A 168 23.66 3.81 -34.79
CA SER A 168 23.61 2.81 -35.87
C SER A 168 23.39 1.38 -35.33
N GLN A 169 22.78 0.53 -36.15
CA GLN A 169 22.57 -0.89 -35.84
C GLN A 169 23.86 -1.61 -35.43
N GLU A 170 24.98 -1.34 -36.10
CA GLU A 170 26.29 -1.90 -35.75
C GLU A 170 26.73 -1.49 -34.35
N ARG A 171 26.57 -0.21 -33.98
CA ARG A 171 26.90 0.28 -32.64
C ARG A 171 25.97 -0.27 -31.57
N MET A 172 24.68 -0.46 -31.87
CA MET A 172 23.72 -1.09 -30.94
C MET A 172 24.06 -2.55 -30.69
N ARG A 173 24.43 -3.31 -31.73
CA ARG A 173 24.91 -4.69 -31.57
C ARG A 173 26.17 -4.73 -30.72
N GLU A 174 27.12 -3.84 -30.97
CA GLU A 174 28.32 -3.78 -30.14
C GLU A 174 27.99 -3.44 -28.67
N ALA A 175 27.11 -2.47 -28.43
CA ALA A 175 26.65 -2.13 -27.07
C ALA A 175 26.01 -3.34 -26.37
N LEU A 176 25.19 -4.11 -27.10
CA LEU A 176 24.57 -5.33 -26.58
C LEU A 176 25.62 -6.39 -26.21
N GLU A 177 26.68 -6.57 -26.99
CA GLU A 177 27.77 -7.48 -26.64
C GLU A 177 28.52 -7.03 -25.37
N VAL A 178 28.72 -5.72 -25.18
CA VAL A 178 29.28 -5.19 -23.91
C VAL A 178 28.37 -5.52 -22.73
N ALA A 179 27.06 -5.34 -22.90
CA ALA A 179 26.08 -5.65 -21.85
C ALA A 179 26.02 -7.15 -21.52
N LYS A 180 26.04 -8.02 -22.54
CA LYS A 180 26.14 -9.47 -22.36
C LYS A 180 27.40 -9.85 -21.58
N LYS A 181 28.54 -9.23 -21.91
CA LYS A 181 29.80 -9.44 -21.18
C LYS A 181 29.69 -9.01 -19.71
N LEU A 182 29.06 -7.86 -19.44
CA LEU A 182 28.82 -7.37 -18.08
C LEU A 182 27.94 -8.34 -17.28
N TYR A 183 26.82 -8.78 -17.84
CA TYR A 183 25.87 -9.60 -17.11
C TYR A 183 26.21 -11.10 -17.05
N ALA A 184 27.17 -11.57 -17.85
CA ALA A 184 27.76 -12.89 -17.68
C ALA A 184 28.58 -13.02 -16.39
N GLN A 185 28.92 -11.89 -15.74
CA GLN A 185 29.59 -11.90 -14.45
C GLN A 185 28.66 -12.41 -13.33
N PRO A 186 29.19 -13.08 -12.29
CA PRO A 186 28.39 -13.56 -11.17
C PRO A 186 27.62 -12.43 -10.48
N GLN A 187 26.33 -12.66 -10.23
CA GLN A 187 25.43 -11.74 -9.55
C GLN A 187 24.59 -12.51 -8.53
N VAL A 188 24.26 -11.87 -7.41
CA VAL A 188 23.32 -12.43 -6.43
C VAL A 188 22.00 -11.66 -6.47
N PRO A 189 20.87 -12.30 -6.16
CA PRO A 189 19.59 -11.61 -6.01
C PRO A 189 19.66 -10.46 -5.01
N VAL A 190 18.84 -9.42 -5.20
CA VAL A 190 18.81 -8.24 -4.33
C VAL A 190 18.46 -8.60 -2.87
N THR A 191 17.71 -9.67 -2.66
CA THR A 191 17.39 -10.21 -1.32
C THR A 191 18.60 -10.80 -0.60
N ALA A 192 19.61 -11.25 -1.33
CA ALA A 192 20.87 -11.78 -0.79
C ALA A 192 22.00 -10.74 -0.86
N TRP A 193 21.73 -9.54 -1.38
CA TRP A 193 22.72 -8.49 -1.54
C TRP A 193 22.99 -7.79 -0.22
N LYS A 194 24.24 -7.83 0.23
CA LYS A 194 24.71 -7.02 1.35
C LYS A 194 25.31 -5.75 0.78
N PHE A 195 24.76 -4.59 1.18
CA PHE A 195 25.30 -3.32 0.75
C PHE A 195 26.73 -3.14 1.30
N GLU A 196 27.69 -3.05 0.41
CA GLU A 196 29.07 -2.73 0.73
C GLU A 196 29.42 -1.37 0.14
N ARG A 197 30.00 -0.50 0.97
CA ARG A 197 30.33 0.87 0.56
C ARG A 197 31.30 0.85 -0.64
N GLY A 198 30.84 1.38 -1.77
CA GLY A 198 31.64 1.46 -3.00
C GLY A 198 31.41 0.30 -3.98
N VAL A 199 30.66 -0.73 -3.60
CA VAL A 199 30.24 -1.81 -4.49
C VAL A 199 28.84 -1.50 -5.03
N ARG A 200 28.67 -1.64 -6.34
CA ARG A 200 27.42 -1.35 -7.05
C ARG A 200 26.92 -2.59 -7.75
N ARG A 201 25.60 -2.82 -7.72
CA ARG A 201 24.98 -3.89 -8.51
C ARG A 201 25.05 -3.58 -10.00
N HIS A 202 25.12 -4.60 -10.83
CA HIS A 202 25.15 -4.42 -12.28
C HIS A 202 23.90 -3.70 -12.80
N GLY A 203 22.72 -3.96 -12.23
CA GLY A 203 21.47 -3.24 -12.53
C GLY A 203 21.49 -1.75 -12.16
N GLU A 204 22.28 -1.33 -11.17
CA GLU A 204 22.52 0.10 -10.85
C GLU A 204 23.46 0.73 -11.88
N LEU A 205 24.51 0.00 -12.28
CA LEU A 205 25.51 0.49 -13.24
C LEU A 205 24.95 0.60 -14.66
N LEU A 206 24.14 -0.38 -15.08
CA LEU A 206 23.51 -0.45 -16.40
C LEU A 206 22.07 -0.94 -16.22
N TYR A 207 21.11 -0.07 -16.52
CA TYR A 207 19.70 -0.42 -16.39
C TYR A 207 19.32 -1.54 -17.35
N TRP A 208 18.66 -2.56 -16.82
CA TRP A 208 18.14 -3.71 -17.58
C TRP A 208 17.30 -3.29 -18.78
N ARG A 209 16.43 -2.28 -18.58
CA ARG A 209 15.59 -1.68 -19.63
C ARG A 209 16.38 -1.30 -20.88
N LEU A 210 17.57 -0.72 -20.75
CA LEU A 210 18.39 -0.34 -21.92
C LEU A 210 18.79 -1.55 -22.74
N VAL A 211 19.21 -2.61 -22.07
CA VAL A 211 19.75 -3.81 -22.71
C VAL A 211 18.63 -4.60 -23.40
N VAL A 212 17.45 -4.66 -22.76
CA VAL A 212 16.24 -5.18 -23.40
C VAL A 212 15.88 -4.37 -24.65
N GLU A 213 15.86 -3.03 -24.57
CA GLU A 213 15.55 -2.18 -25.74
C GLU A 213 16.58 -2.35 -26.87
N LEU A 214 17.87 -2.43 -26.54
CA LEU A 214 18.92 -2.67 -27.54
C LEU A 214 18.71 -4.00 -28.25
N ALA A 215 18.44 -5.08 -27.51
CA ALA A 215 18.17 -6.41 -28.07
C ALA A 215 16.95 -6.41 -29.00
N ILE A 216 15.85 -5.76 -28.60
CA ILE A 216 14.66 -5.58 -29.45
C ILE A 216 15.03 -4.85 -30.74
N ARG A 217 15.71 -3.70 -30.65
CA ARG A 217 16.05 -2.86 -31.80
C ARG A 217 16.99 -3.53 -32.80
N VAL A 218 17.84 -4.46 -32.37
CA VAL A 218 18.73 -5.22 -33.26
C VAL A 218 18.11 -6.53 -33.77
N GLY A 219 16.89 -6.85 -33.32
CA GLY A 219 16.14 -8.05 -33.70
C GLY A 219 16.47 -9.32 -32.91
N GLU A 220 17.17 -9.20 -31.78
CA GLU A 220 17.55 -10.34 -30.92
C GLU A 220 16.52 -10.57 -29.80
N LEU A 221 15.28 -10.94 -30.17
CA LEU A 221 14.14 -11.05 -29.24
C LEU A 221 14.34 -12.10 -28.13
N GLU A 222 14.97 -13.24 -28.42
CA GLU A 222 15.30 -14.26 -27.40
C GLU A 222 16.27 -13.72 -26.35
N THR A 223 17.26 -12.93 -26.79
CA THR A 223 18.18 -12.24 -25.88
C THR A 223 17.45 -11.19 -25.05
N ALA A 224 16.51 -10.45 -25.65
CA ALA A 224 15.67 -9.51 -24.91
C ALA A 224 14.90 -10.23 -23.79
N ALA A 225 14.29 -11.38 -24.07
CA ALA A 225 13.59 -12.19 -23.09
C ALA A 225 14.52 -12.75 -22.00
N ASP A 226 15.71 -13.24 -22.37
CA ASP A 226 16.73 -13.71 -21.41
C ASP A 226 17.16 -12.61 -20.43
N VAL A 227 17.48 -11.42 -20.96
CA VAL A 227 17.92 -10.28 -20.15
C VAL A 227 16.80 -9.76 -19.26
N LEU A 228 15.57 -9.66 -19.78
CA LEU A 228 14.39 -9.28 -19.00
C LEU A 228 14.17 -10.26 -17.84
N GLY A 229 14.15 -11.57 -18.12
CA GLY A 229 13.99 -12.59 -17.09
C GLY A 229 15.10 -12.53 -16.03
N MET A 230 16.35 -12.30 -16.44
CA MET A 230 17.46 -12.13 -15.51
C MET A 230 17.27 -10.91 -14.60
N GLY A 231 16.85 -9.77 -15.15
CA GLY A 231 16.53 -8.57 -14.38
C GLY A 231 15.43 -8.82 -13.35
N LEU A 232 14.35 -9.51 -13.75
CA LEU A 232 13.24 -9.88 -12.86
C LEU A 232 13.68 -10.81 -11.72
N ARG A 233 14.55 -11.79 -12.00
CA ARG A 233 15.06 -12.72 -10.95
C ARG A 233 16.04 -12.05 -9.99
N LEU A 234 16.89 -11.17 -10.50
CA LEU A 234 17.97 -10.57 -9.71
C LEU A 234 17.52 -9.34 -8.94
N ASP A 235 16.74 -8.46 -9.55
CA ASP A 235 16.37 -7.17 -8.97
C ASP A 235 14.87 -7.05 -8.64
N GLY A 236 14.04 -7.96 -9.14
CA GLY A 236 12.59 -7.88 -9.00
C GLY A 236 12.05 -6.63 -9.69
N PHE A 237 10.95 -6.08 -9.17
CA PHE A 237 10.59 -4.72 -9.51
C PHE A 237 11.34 -3.78 -8.56
N ASN A 238 12.22 -2.94 -9.10
CA ASN A 238 12.96 -1.96 -8.32
C ASN A 238 13.04 -0.64 -9.09
N THR A 239 12.38 0.39 -8.56
CA THR A 239 12.28 1.72 -9.16
C THR A 239 13.64 2.41 -9.26
N SER A 240 14.59 2.09 -8.39
CA SER A 240 15.93 2.73 -8.36
C SER A 240 16.85 2.25 -9.49
N ASN A 241 16.58 1.08 -10.06
CA ASN A 241 17.45 0.44 -11.07
C ASN A 241 16.80 0.37 -12.46
N GLY A 242 15.68 1.07 -12.67
CA GLY A 242 14.93 1.01 -13.92
C GLY A 242 14.32 -0.36 -14.20
N SER A 243 14.12 -1.19 -13.17
CA SER A 243 13.57 -2.55 -13.25
C SER A 243 12.08 -2.61 -12.95
N ASP A 244 11.37 -1.50 -12.97
CA ASP A 244 9.93 -1.48 -12.70
C ASP A 244 9.12 -2.10 -13.86
N VAL A 245 8.05 -2.84 -13.56
CA VAL A 245 7.21 -3.46 -14.60
C VAL A 245 6.67 -2.44 -15.60
N THR A 246 6.34 -1.23 -15.15
CA THR A 246 5.79 -0.20 -16.04
C THR A 246 6.85 0.32 -17.02
N GLU A 247 8.12 0.32 -16.61
CA GLU A 247 9.23 0.73 -17.46
C GLU A 247 9.54 -0.32 -18.53
N TYR A 248 9.42 -1.62 -18.20
CA TYR A 248 9.54 -2.71 -19.16
C TYR A 248 8.38 -2.72 -20.15
N LEU A 249 7.14 -2.66 -19.67
CA LEU A 249 5.94 -2.67 -20.51
C LEU A 249 5.82 -1.42 -21.38
N ALA A 250 6.50 -0.32 -21.03
CA ALA A 250 6.59 0.87 -21.85
C ALA A 250 7.61 0.75 -23.00
N LEU A 251 8.40 -0.32 -23.09
CA LEU A 251 9.37 -0.49 -24.18
C LEU A 251 8.66 -0.62 -25.54
N PRO A 252 9.17 0.03 -26.59
CA PRO A 252 8.65 -0.19 -27.94
C PRO A 252 8.87 -1.66 -28.33
N ASP A 253 7.87 -2.26 -28.98
CA ASP A 253 7.87 -3.65 -29.46
C ASP A 253 8.08 -4.72 -28.37
N ILE A 254 7.88 -4.39 -27.09
CA ILE A 254 7.99 -5.35 -25.98
C ILE A 254 7.03 -6.53 -26.12
N TRP A 255 5.90 -6.32 -26.77
CA TRP A 255 4.84 -7.32 -26.97
C TRP A 255 5.30 -8.54 -27.78
N ASP A 256 6.35 -8.42 -28.59
CA ASP A 256 6.96 -9.57 -29.28
C ASP A 256 7.90 -10.40 -28.36
N VAL A 257 8.31 -9.83 -27.22
CA VAL A 257 9.21 -10.45 -26.24
C VAL A 257 8.44 -11.16 -25.13
N LEU A 258 7.29 -10.61 -24.71
CA LEU A 258 6.52 -11.15 -23.58
C LEU A 258 6.08 -12.61 -23.77
N PRO A 259 5.61 -13.05 -24.96
CA PRO A 259 5.27 -14.46 -25.20
C PRO A 259 6.48 -15.40 -25.04
N LEU A 260 7.67 -14.95 -25.44
CA LEU A 260 8.92 -15.72 -25.28
C LEU A 260 9.30 -15.87 -23.81
N LEU A 261 9.10 -14.82 -23.01
CA LEU A 261 9.30 -14.83 -21.57
C LEU A 261 8.26 -15.75 -20.88
N ALA A 262 6.98 -15.59 -21.22
CA ALA A 262 5.86 -16.35 -20.65
C ALA A 262 5.99 -17.86 -20.88
N LYS A 263 6.46 -18.27 -22.07
CA LYS A 263 6.74 -19.68 -22.38
C LYS A 263 7.71 -20.36 -21.42
N ARG A 264 8.59 -19.59 -20.77
CA ARG A 264 9.58 -20.07 -19.80
C ARG A 264 9.05 -20.03 -18.36
N GLY A 265 7.83 -19.53 -18.14
CA GLY A 265 7.11 -19.52 -16.88
C GLY A 265 7.90 -18.96 -15.70
N LYS A 266 7.71 -19.55 -14.52
CA LYS A 266 8.32 -19.11 -13.25
C LYS A 266 9.85 -19.22 -13.22
N GLU A 267 10.44 -20.05 -14.07
CA GLU A 267 11.90 -20.17 -14.15
C GLU A 267 12.52 -18.89 -14.73
N ALA A 268 11.86 -18.25 -15.69
CA ALA A 268 12.34 -17.00 -16.26
C ALA A 268 11.80 -15.77 -15.53
N ASN A 269 10.52 -15.78 -15.16
CA ASN A 269 9.82 -14.66 -14.55
C ASN A 269 9.22 -15.10 -13.20
N PRO A 270 9.80 -14.72 -12.05
CA PRO A 270 9.26 -15.11 -10.74
C PRO A 270 7.87 -14.52 -10.46
N PHE A 271 7.45 -13.50 -11.22
CA PHE A 271 6.13 -12.87 -11.14
C PHE A 271 5.10 -13.51 -12.09
N TYR A 272 5.47 -14.55 -12.84
CA TYR A 272 4.58 -15.22 -13.79
C TYR A 272 3.37 -15.82 -13.08
N ILE A 273 2.18 -15.48 -13.59
CA ILE A 273 0.90 -16.00 -13.13
C ILE A 273 0.42 -17.04 -14.14
N GLU A 274 0.10 -18.24 -13.68
CA GLU A 274 -0.49 -19.28 -14.54
C GLU A 274 -1.88 -18.87 -15.01
N GLN A 275 -2.33 -19.39 -16.16
CA GLN A 275 -3.61 -19.02 -16.77
C GLN A 275 -4.79 -19.22 -15.79
N GLU A 276 -4.86 -20.36 -15.12
CA GLU A 276 -5.96 -20.68 -14.20
C GLU A 276 -5.97 -19.73 -12.98
N ASP A 277 -4.80 -19.40 -12.44
CA ASP A 277 -4.67 -18.45 -11.33
C ASP A 277 -5.06 -17.03 -11.78
N ALA A 278 -4.65 -16.63 -12.99
CA ALA A 278 -4.98 -15.33 -13.58
C ALA A 278 -6.50 -15.15 -13.75
N GLU A 279 -7.18 -16.19 -14.23
CA GLU A 279 -8.64 -16.18 -14.39
C GLU A 279 -9.36 -16.02 -13.05
N VAL A 280 -8.93 -16.74 -12.00
CA VAL A 280 -9.52 -16.61 -10.67
C VAL A 280 -9.25 -15.23 -10.07
N LEU A 281 -7.99 -14.75 -10.16
CA LEU A 281 -7.60 -13.42 -9.67
C LEU A 281 -8.47 -12.32 -10.30
N VAL A 282 -8.55 -12.28 -11.63
CA VAL A 282 -9.31 -11.25 -12.34
C VAL A 282 -10.80 -11.35 -12.03
N LYS A 283 -11.36 -12.56 -12.05
CA LYS A 283 -12.79 -12.77 -11.75
C LYS A 283 -13.15 -12.29 -10.35
N GLU A 284 -12.42 -12.69 -9.32
CA GLU A 284 -12.76 -12.32 -7.94
C GLU A 284 -12.53 -10.84 -7.65
N VAL A 285 -11.48 -10.23 -8.22
CA VAL A 285 -11.25 -8.78 -8.09
C VAL A 285 -12.36 -7.98 -8.78
N ILE A 286 -12.77 -8.37 -9.99
CA ILE A 286 -13.89 -7.73 -10.68
C ILE A 286 -15.19 -7.87 -9.86
N GLN A 287 -15.45 -9.05 -9.29
CA GLN A 287 -16.61 -9.25 -8.42
C GLN A 287 -16.59 -8.33 -7.19
N ALA A 288 -15.43 -8.12 -6.58
CA ALA A 288 -15.28 -7.19 -5.47
C ALA A 288 -15.52 -5.73 -5.89
N ILE A 289 -14.98 -5.32 -7.04
CA ILE A 289 -15.21 -3.98 -7.63
C ILE A 289 -16.71 -3.77 -7.87
N GLU A 290 -17.38 -4.72 -8.53
CA GLU A 290 -18.80 -4.63 -8.83
C GLU A 290 -19.67 -4.66 -7.57
N LEU A 291 -19.28 -5.46 -6.56
CA LEU A 291 -19.99 -5.52 -5.28
C LEU A 291 -19.93 -4.18 -4.56
N ARG A 292 -18.74 -3.56 -4.48
CA ARG A 292 -18.58 -2.22 -3.91
C ARG A 292 -19.34 -1.18 -4.70
N ALA A 293 -19.26 -1.20 -6.02
CA ALA A 293 -19.96 -0.24 -6.87
C ALA A 293 -21.49 -0.31 -6.71
N ARG A 294 -22.04 -1.50 -6.46
CA ARG A 294 -23.49 -1.71 -6.29
C ARG A 294 -23.97 -1.44 -4.87
N ASN A 295 -23.24 -1.91 -3.87
CA ASN A 295 -23.71 -1.96 -2.48
C ASN A 295 -22.93 -1.02 -1.55
N GLY A 296 -22.00 -0.23 -2.08
CA GLY A 296 -21.08 0.59 -1.30
C GLY A 296 -20.05 -0.26 -0.53
N ARG A 297 -19.41 0.37 0.45
CA ARG A 297 -18.49 -0.26 1.40
C ARG A 297 -19.17 -1.47 2.05
N GLN A 298 -18.56 -2.66 2.00
CA GLN A 298 -19.06 -3.86 2.69
C GLN A 298 -18.49 -3.94 4.10
N TRP A 299 -18.52 -2.79 4.78
CA TRP A 299 -17.76 -2.52 5.99
C TRP A 299 -17.90 -3.64 7.03
N SER A 300 -16.78 -4.19 7.47
CA SER A 300 -16.77 -5.25 8.48
C SER A 300 -17.17 -4.74 9.87
N LEU A 301 -17.06 -3.43 10.14
CA LEU A 301 -17.47 -2.78 11.40
C LEU A 301 -18.86 -2.13 11.34
N ALA A 302 -19.64 -2.42 10.28
CA ALA A 302 -20.99 -1.88 10.14
C ALA A 302 -21.86 -2.17 11.37
N PRO A 303 -22.75 -1.25 11.78
CA PRO A 303 -23.60 -1.40 12.98
C PRO A 303 -24.38 -2.72 13.04
N GLU A 304 -24.83 -3.22 11.89
CA GLU A 304 -25.57 -4.47 11.78
C GLU A 304 -24.71 -5.75 11.92
N LYS A 305 -23.37 -5.62 11.88
CA LYS A 305 -22.43 -6.74 11.99
C LYS A 305 -21.70 -6.78 13.33
N VAL A 306 -21.35 -5.62 13.90
CA VAL A 306 -20.49 -5.53 15.08
C VAL A 306 -21.10 -4.60 16.12
N GLY A 307 -21.39 -5.12 17.32
CA GLY A 307 -21.85 -4.31 18.45
C GLY A 307 -20.74 -3.47 19.09
N TRP A 308 -21.12 -2.54 19.97
CA TRP A 308 -20.17 -1.67 20.69
C TRP A 308 -19.17 -2.44 21.56
N GLU A 309 -19.60 -3.49 22.26
CA GLU A 309 -18.72 -4.31 23.11
C GLU A 309 -17.54 -4.88 22.30
N GLU A 310 -17.84 -5.52 21.17
CA GLU A 310 -16.82 -6.11 20.31
C GLU A 310 -15.94 -5.04 19.65
N MET A 311 -16.52 -3.91 19.23
CA MET A 311 -15.77 -2.82 18.62
C MET A 311 -14.75 -2.20 19.59
N LEU A 312 -15.16 -1.93 20.83
CA LEU A 312 -14.28 -1.37 21.87
C LEU A 312 -13.22 -2.38 22.31
N ARG A 313 -13.56 -3.68 22.38
CA ARG A 313 -12.60 -4.75 22.65
C ARG A 313 -11.53 -4.84 21.56
N ARG A 314 -11.93 -4.80 20.29
CA ARG A 314 -10.99 -4.80 19.15
C ARG A 314 -10.09 -3.57 19.18
N LEU A 315 -10.65 -2.39 19.46
CA LEU A 315 -9.89 -1.15 19.64
C LEU A 315 -8.82 -1.31 20.71
N SER A 316 -9.20 -1.73 21.91
CA SER A 316 -8.29 -1.79 23.05
C SER A 316 -7.18 -2.84 22.85
N VAL A 317 -7.53 -4.02 22.31
CA VAL A 317 -6.55 -5.08 22.00
C VAL A 317 -5.57 -4.61 20.91
N GLY A 318 -6.06 -3.98 19.84
CA GLY A 318 -5.22 -3.46 18.77
C GLY A 318 -4.30 -2.34 19.26
N ALA A 319 -4.87 -1.37 19.99
CA ALA A 319 -4.14 -0.26 20.58
C ALA A 319 -3.03 -0.74 21.52
N TRP A 320 -3.32 -1.72 22.39
CA TRP A 320 -2.32 -2.30 23.29
C TRP A 320 -1.16 -2.93 22.53
N LYS A 321 -1.43 -3.66 21.44
CA LYS A 321 -0.38 -4.28 20.60
C LYS A 321 0.50 -3.25 19.92
N VAL A 322 -0.07 -2.14 19.46
CA VAL A 322 0.62 -1.12 18.64
C VAL A 322 1.38 -0.10 19.49
N ASN A 323 0.88 0.20 20.70
CA ASN A 323 1.38 1.30 21.53
C ASN A 323 1.66 0.90 22.99
N ARG A 324 1.99 -0.38 23.22
CA ARG A 324 2.27 -0.95 24.56
C ARG A 324 3.21 -0.10 25.42
N PRO A 325 4.35 0.41 24.90
CA PRO A 325 5.31 1.15 25.73
C PRO A 325 4.73 2.46 26.28
N CYS A 326 3.99 3.21 25.46
CA CYS A 326 3.32 4.43 25.89
C CYS A 326 2.27 4.14 26.97
N TYR A 327 1.46 3.08 26.78
CA TYR A 327 0.45 2.68 27.75
C TYR A 327 1.04 2.24 29.10
N LYS A 328 2.13 1.45 29.09
CA LYS A 328 2.87 1.09 30.31
C LYS A 328 3.39 2.33 31.05
N ARG A 329 3.96 3.32 30.33
CA ARG A 329 4.42 4.59 30.93
C ARG A 329 3.30 5.39 31.59
N ASN A 330 2.08 5.27 31.06
CA ASN A 330 0.88 5.90 31.62
C ASN A 330 0.17 5.04 32.68
N GLY A 331 0.78 3.93 33.12
CA GLY A 331 0.26 3.08 34.19
C GLY A 331 -0.80 2.07 33.77
N ILE A 332 -1.08 1.93 32.47
CA ILE A 332 -1.99 0.91 31.92
C ILE A 332 -1.24 -0.42 31.79
N ARG A 333 -1.83 -1.50 32.30
CA ARG A 333 -1.14 -2.81 32.40
C ARG A 333 -1.60 -3.85 31.39
N ARG A 334 -2.78 -3.67 30.81
CA ARG A 334 -3.40 -4.59 29.84
C ARG A 334 -4.37 -3.84 28.95
N ALA A 335 -4.82 -4.50 27.88
CA ALA A 335 -5.72 -3.92 26.89
C ALA A 335 -7.02 -3.40 27.50
N GLU A 336 -7.63 -4.15 28.42
CA GLU A 336 -8.93 -3.80 29.02
C GLU A 336 -8.87 -2.49 29.81
N ASP A 337 -7.71 -2.18 30.40
CA ASP A 337 -7.51 -0.98 31.21
C ASP A 337 -7.41 0.30 30.34
N ILE A 338 -7.33 0.17 29.01
CA ILE A 338 -7.41 1.30 28.06
C ILE A 338 -8.84 1.88 28.06
N LEU A 339 -9.85 1.04 28.25
CA LEU A 339 -11.25 1.46 28.28
C LEU A 339 -11.61 2.01 29.67
N TYR A 340 -12.35 3.11 29.71
CA TYR A 340 -12.85 3.62 30.98
C TYR A 340 -14.03 2.79 31.50
N PRO A 341 -14.24 2.76 32.83
CA PRO A 341 -15.42 2.13 33.40
C PRO A 341 -16.71 2.71 32.78
N PRO A 342 -17.73 1.88 32.52
CA PRO A 342 -18.99 2.32 31.94
C PRO A 342 -19.69 3.40 32.78
N ALA A 343 -20.43 4.27 32.11
CA ALA A 343 -21.27 5.29 32.73
C ALA A 343 -22.59 4.69 33.22
N THR A 344 -23.11 5.20 34.34
CA THR A 344 -24.46 4.83 34.80
C THR A 344 -25.52 5.66 34.08
N GLU A 345 -26.78 5.19 34.06
CA GLU A 345 -27.88 5.98 33.48
C GLU A 345 -28.05 7.31 34.22
N GLU A 346 -27.82 7.37 35.54
CA GLU A 346 -27.88 8.61 36.30
C GLU A 346 -26.81 9.62 35.87
N GLU A 347 -25.60 9.15 35.54
CA GLU A 347 -24.53 10.01 35.01
C GLU A 347 -24.87 10.52 33.62
N ILE A 348 -25.45 9.67 32.76
CA ILE A 348 -25.90 10.05 31.42
C ILE A 348 -27.04 11.08 31.51
N GLU A 349 -28.05 10.84 32.35
CA GLU A 349 -29.17 11.77 32.56
C GLU A 349 -28.69 13.12 33.14
N ALA A 350 -27.70 13.10 34.05
CA ALA A 350 -27.09 14.31 34.57
C ALA A 350 -26.38 15.11 33.47
N ALA A 351 -25.60 14.44 32.62
CA ALA A 351 -24.93 15.06 31.49
C ALA A 351 -25.94 15.65 30.48
N GLU A 352 -27.02 14.94 30.15
CA GLU A 352 -28.06 15.45 29.24
C GLU A 352 -28.80 16.67 29.81
N LYS A 353 -28.96 16.72 31.13
CA LYS A 353 -29.57 17.87 31.81
C LYS A 353 -28.68 19.12 31.77
N GLU A 354 -27.37 18.95 31.80
CA GLU A 354 -26.40 20.04 31.83
C GLU A 354 -26.02 20.52 30.42
N PHE A 355 -25.77 19.60 29.49
CA PHE A 355 -25.22 19.90 28.16
C PHE A 355 -26.20 19.71 27.00
N GLY A 356 -27.42 19.22 27.27
CA GLY A 356 -28.43 18.93 26.26
C GLY A 356 -28.41 17.49 25.76
N GLU A 357 -29.30 17.17 24.82
CA GLU A 357 -29.47 15.80 24.30
C GLU A 357 -28.18 15.24 23.70
N LEU A 358 -27.69 14.14 24.27
CA LEU A 358 -26.51 13.44 23.77
C LEU A 358 -26.88 12.49 22.62
N PRO A 359 -26.01 12.33 21.60
CA PRO A 359 -26.27 11.38 20.52
C PRO A 359 -26.48 9.95 21.02
N ALA A 360 -27.39 9.22 20.36
CA ALA A 360 -27.79 7.88 20.81
C ALA A 360 -26.64 6.87 20.78
N ASP A 361 -25.85 6.86 19.72
CA ASP A 361 -24.69 5.96 19.59
C ASP A 361 -23.58 6.29 20.58
N PHE A 362 -23.37 7.57 20.89
CA PHE A 362 -22.46 8.00 21.94
C PHE A 362 -22.92 7.52 23.33
N LYS A 363 -24.23 7.63 23.63
CA LYS A 363 -24.81 7.05 24.85
C LYS A 363 -24.62 5.54 24.92
N ASP A 364 -24.85 4.84 23.82
CA ASP A 364 -24.65 3.38 23.76
C ASP A 364 -23.19 2.99 23.98
N MET A 365 -22.23 3.77 23.48
CA MET A 365 -20.82 3.58 23.78
C MET A 365 -20.54 3.75 25.27
N VAL A 366 -20.95 4.87 25.88
CA VAL A 366 -20.59 5.17 27.27
C VAL A 366 -21.21 4.22 28.29
N ARG A 367 -22.35 3.59 27.96
CA ARG A 367 -22.93 2.48 28.74
C ARG A 367 -22.05 1.24 28.82
N ILE A 368 -21.14 1.06 27.86
CA ILE A 368 -20.20 -0.07 27.80
C ILE A 368 -18.82 0.36 28.30
N ALA A 369 -18.31 1.48 27.81
CA ALA A 369 -17.10 2.11 28.30
C ALA A 369 -17.22 3.61 28.14
N ASN A 370 -17.02 4.36 29.23
CA ASN A 370 -17.15 5.82 29.24
C ASN A 370 -15.95 6.52 28.58
N GLY A 371 -15.66 6.15 27.33
CA GLY A 371 -14.47 6.55 26.60
C GLY A 371 -13.31 5.56 26.73
N PHE A 372 -12.15 5.98 26.22
CA PHE A 372 -10.93 5.18 26.18
C PHE A 372 -9.69 6.08 26.07
N GLN A 373 -8.53 5.54 26.45
CA GLN A 373 -7.25 6.24 26.45
C GLN A 373 -6.50 6.07 25.12
N GLY A 374 -6.07 7.18 24.52
CA GLY A 374 -5.12 7.17 23.39
C GLY A 374 -3.67 7.37 23.86
N GLY A 375 -2.80 7.73 22.90
CA GLY A 375 -1.42 8.16 23.17
C GLY A 375 -1.18 9.60 22.71
N TRP A 376 0.01 10.12 22.98
CA TRP A 376 0.35 11.53 22.73
C TRP A 376 0.06 11.99 21.28
N HIS A 377 0.41 11.17 20.29
CA HIS A 377 0.05 11.36 18.87
C HIS A 377 -0.76 10.19 18.31
N PHE A 378 -1.45 9.42 19.16
CA PHE A 378 -2.06 8.15 18.78
C PHE A 378 -3.55 8.12 19.15
N LEU A 379 -4.40 7.77 18.18
CA LEU A 379 -5.87 7.79 18.29
C LEU A 379 -6.41 9.14 18.79
N SER A 380 -5.74 10.23 18.44
CA SER A 380 -6.05 11.59 18.89
C SER A 380 -6.17 11.73 20.41
N GLY A 381 -5.46 10.92 21.20
CA GLY A 381 -5.56 10.94 22.66
C GLY A 381 -6.75 10.16 23.25
N GLY A 382 -7.62 9.59 22.42
CA GLY A 382 -8.86 8.96 22.86
C GLY A 382 -9.86 9.98 23.42
N ILE A 383 -10.94 9.53 24.05
CA ILE A 383 -11.97 10.41 24.63
C ILE A 383 -12.29 10.04 26.07
N ALA A 384 -12.55 11.02 26.92
CA ALA A 384 -12.93 10.83 28.33
C ALA A 384 -14.44 10.59 28.54
N GLY A 385 -15.20 10.42 27.46
CA GLY A 385 -16.64 10.19 27.50
C GLY A 385 -17.40 11.36 28.14
N ILE A 386 -18.35 11.07 29.03
CA ILE A 386 -19.20 12.09 29.68
C ILE A 386 -18.61 12.71 30.95
N ARG A 387 -17.46 12.24 31.44
CA ARG A 387 -16.89 12.68 32.73
C ARG A 387 -16.44 14.13 32.73
N ASN A 388 -15.93 14.58 31.58
CA ASN A 388 -15.32 15.89 31.42
C ASN A 388 -15.91 16.58 30.18
N LEU A 389 -17.24 16.72 30.17
CA LEU A 389 -17.92 17.51 29.16
C LEU A 389 -17.81 18.99 29.51
N THR A 390 -17.55 19.79 28.49
CA THR A 390 -17.64 21.25 28.57
C THR A 390 -18.41 21.77 27.36
N THR A 391 -18.90 23.00 27.44
CA THR A 391 -19.33 23.74 26.26
C THR A 391 -18.13 24.49 25.73
N SER A 392 -17.94 24.53 24.41
CA SER A 392 -16.80 25.25 23.86
C SER A 392 -16.92 26.75 24.16
N THR A 393 -15.90 27.31 24.81
CA THR A 393 -15.80 28.76 25.03
C THR A 393 -14.79 29.41 24.07
N ASP A 394 -14.30 28.65 23.09
CA ASP A 394 -13.16 29.05 22.29
C ASP A 394 -13.57 30.00 21.15
N GLN A 395 -12.99 31.20 21.14
CA GLN A 395 -13.20 32.20 20.07
C GLN A 395 -12.65 31.72 18.72
N ASP A 396 -11.76 30.73 18.72
CA ASP A 396 -11.18 30.14 17.52
C ASP A 396 -12.17 29.22 16.75
N LEU A 397 -13.35 28.92 17.32
CA LEU A 397 -14.43 28.22 16.60
C LEU A 397 -15.13 29.08 15.53
N ASP A 398 -14.87 30.39 15.48
CA ASP A 398 -15.50 31.33 14.55
C ASP A 398 -15.26 30.98 13.05
N ASN A 399 -14.29 30.11 12.75
CA ASN A 399 -13.99 29.66 11.39
C ASN A 399 -14.53 28.25 11.05
N VAL A 400 -15.05 27.49 12.03
CA VAL A 400 -15.45 26.09 11.85
C VAL A 400 -16.66 25.94 10.94
N ALA A 401 -17.57 26.92 10.90
CA ALA A 401 -18.72 26.90 10.00
C ALA A 401 -18.30 26.73 8.53
N SER A 402 -17.18 27.37 8.13
CA SER A 402 -16.67 27.30 6.75
C SER A 402 -16.25 25.89 6.34
N ASP A 403 -15.78 25.07 7.27
CA ASP A 403 -15.46 23.67 7.01
C ASP A 403 -16.72 22.83 6.73
N PHE A 404 -17.87 23.22 7.29
CA PHE A 404 -19.16 22.55 7.08
C PHE A 404 -20.04 23.21 6.01
N ASP A 405 -19.61 24.30 5.35
CA ASP A 405 -20.38 25.03 4.32
C ASP A 405 -20.90 24.09 3.21
N HIS A 406 -20.06 23.15 2.76
CA HIS A 406 -20.41 22.17 1.73
C HIS A 406 -21.53 21.20 2.14
N LEU A 407 -21.79 21.06 3.44
CA LEU A 407 -22.90 20.27 3.99
C LEU A 407 -24.16 21.12 4.23
N GLY A 408 -24.10 22.41 3.93
CA GLY A 408 -25.21 23.36 4.05
C GLY A 408 -25.22 24.13 5.37
N MET A 409 -24.10 24.17 6.11
CA MET A 409 -24.00 24.96 7.34
C MET A 409 -24.16 26.45 7.03
N LYS A 410 -24.94 27.18 7.84
CA LYS A 410 -25.06 28.64 7.71
C LYS A 410 -23.79 29.34 8.20
N GLN A 411 -23.29 30.30 7.45
CA GLN A 411 -22.11 31.11 7.81
C GLN A 411 -22.31 32.02 9.03
N ASP A 412 -23.56 32.30 9.43
CA ASP A 412 -23.93 33.10 10.61
C ASP A 412 -24.35 32.24 11.83
N GLY A 413 -24.16 30.93 11.77
CA GLY A 413 -24.34 30.05 12.92
C GLY A 413 -23.25 30.32 13.97
N VAL A 414 -23.56 31.10 14.99
CA VAL A 414 -22.70 31.23 16.18
C VAL A 414 -22.83 29.93 16.98
N LEU A 415 -21.76 29.13 17.03
CA LEU A 415 -21.83 27.72 17.48
C LEU A 415 -21.19 27.44 18.85
N SER A 416 -20.42 28.37 19.42
CA SER A 416 -19.55 28.08 20.57
C SER A 416 -20.32 27.46 21.75
N ASP A 417 -21.41 28.11 22.16
CA ASP A 417 -22.14 27.76 23.39
C ASP A 417 -23.07 26.53 23.23
N GLU A 418 -23.23 26.02 22.00
CA GLU A 418 -24.09 24.88 21.66
C GLU A 418 -23.32 23.64 21.17
N ILE A 419 -21.99 23.73 21.12
CA ILE A 419 -21.10 22.61 20.81
C ILE A 419 -20.64 21.96 22.12
N ILE A 420 -20.76 20.65 22.18
CA ILE A 420 -20.25 19.84 23.27
C ILE A 420 -18.78 19.54 22.98
N GLN A 421 -17.90 19.97 23.86
CA GLN A 421 -16.49 19.61 23.85
C GLN A 421 -16.25 18.43 24.78
N LEU A 422 -15.48 17.47 24.28
CA LEU A 422 -15.05 16.28 24.98
C LEU A 422 -13.56 16.43 25.31
N GLU A 423 -13.17 16.25 26.57
CA GLU A 423 -11.75 16.12 26.87
C GLU A 423 -11.18 14.83 26.28
N PRO A 424 -9.92 14.86 25.84
CA PRO A 424 -9.20 13.66 25.48
C PRO A 424 -9.09 12.68 26.65
N GLY A 425 -8.97 11.38 26.34
CA GLY A 425 -8.70 10.36 27.36
C GLY A 425 -7.30 10.46 27.97
N ASN A 426 -6.37 11.15 27.33
CA ASN A 426 -5.04 11.40 27.86
C ASN A 426 -4.44 12.66 27.24
N GLU A 427 -3.36 13.18 27.84
CA GLU A 427 -2.61 14.29 27.28
C GLU A 427 -2.12 13.94 25.85
N CYS A 428 -2.46 14.79 24.87
CA CYS A 428 -2.40 14.42 23.46
C CYS A 428 -2.15 15.59 22.50
N ASP A 429 -1.05 16.33 22.71
CA ASP A 429 -0.55 17.29 21.72
C ASP A 429 -1.62 18.29 21.18
N CYS A 430 -2.47 18.76 22.09
CA CYS A 430 -3.57 19.69 21.81
C CYS A 430 -4.69 19.15 20.91
N PHE A 431 -4.86 17.83 20.78
CA PHE A 431 -6.09 17.29 20.20
C PHE A 431 -7.30 17.66 21.05
N GLN A 432 -8.37 18.09 20.39
CA GLN A 432 -9.66 18.39 21.00
C GLN A 432 -10.76 17.69 20.21
N HIS A 433 -11.82 17.32 20.90
CA HIS A 433 -12.93 16.55 20.37
C HIS A 433 -14.24 17.28 20.58
N TYR A 434 -15.13 17.21 19.59
CA TYR A 434 -16.35 17.99 19.60
C TYR A 434 -17.53 17.24 18.99
N ILE A 435 -18.72 17.58 19.47
CA ILE A 435 -20.02 17.13 18.98
C ILE A 435 -20.89 18.37 18.73
N ILE A 436 -21.44 18.50 17.52
CA ILE A 436 -22.59 19.38 17.26
C ILE A 436 -23.82 18.53 17.54
N PRO A 437 -24.61 18.80 18.61
CA PRO A 437 -25.74 17.97 18.97
C PRO A 437 -26.80 17.89 17.86
N PRO A 438 -27.64 16.83 17.82
CA PRO A 438 -28.61 16.64 16.75
C PRO A 438 -29.56 17.82 16.53
N LYS A 439 -29.99 18.47 17.62
CA LYS A 439 -30.84 19.65 17.57
C LYS A 439 -30.12 20.82 16.87
N THR A 440 -28.93 21.16 17.34
CA THR A 440 -28.09 22.23 16.80
C THR A 440 -27.75 21.99 15.33
N TRP A 441 -27.39 20.76 14.97
CA TRP A 441 -27.11 20.38 13.58
C TRP A 441 -28.32 20.64 12.67
N LYS A 442 -29.50 20.19 13.09
CA LYS A 442 -30.74 20.35 12.33
C LYS A 442 -31.17 21.80 12.14
N GLU A 443 -30.94 22.66 13.12
CA GLU A 443 -31.32 24.08 13.07
C GLU A 443 -30.40 24.93 12.16
N ASN A 444 -29.15 24.47 11.98
CA ASN A 444 -28.12 25.20 11.26
C ASN A 444 -27.87 24.71 9.82
N ILE A 445 -28.34 23.52 9.44
CA ILE A 445 -28.21 23.01 8.07
C ILE A 445 -29.34 23.52 7.15
N VAL A 446 -28.95 24.09 6.02
CA VAL A 446 -29.82 24.64 4.97
C VAL A 446 -29.57 23.91 3.65
N GLY A 447 -30.62 23.76 2.85
CA GLY A 447 -30.47 23.21 1.49
C GLY A 447 -30.46 21.69 1.42
N ARG A 448 -30.48 20.99 2.57
CA ARG A 448 -30.74 19.54 2.63
C ARG A 448 -31.63 19.16 3.80
N GLN A 449 -32.25 17.99 3.70
CA GLN A 449 -33.02 17.39 4.78
C GLN A 449 -32.10 16.66 5.75
N VAL A 450 -32.10 17.07 7.02
CA VAL A 450 -31.37 16.40 8.11
C VAL A 450 -32.21 15.26 8.67
N LYS A 451 -31.63 14.06 8.78
CA LYS A 451 -32.31 12.89 9.35
C LYS A 451 -32.50 13.07 10.86
N ASN A 452 -33.49 12.40 11.43
CA ASN A 452 -33.72 12.48 12.87
C ASN A 452 -32.54 11.83 13.63
N GLY A 453 -31.98 12.53 14.63
CA GLY A 453 -30.81 12.07 15.37
C GLY A 453 -29.47 12.25 14.64
N GLU A 454 -29.46 12.81 13.43
CA GLU A 454 -28.23 13.13 12.71
C GLU A 454 -27.47 14.26 13.40
N TYR A 455 -26.16 14.10 13.52
CA TYR A 455 -25.26 15.05 14.18
C TYR A 455 -23.89 15.04 13.49
N GLN A 456 -22.92 15.79 14.01
CA GLN A 456 -21.54 15.69 13.55
C GLN A 456 -20.58 15.58 14.72
N TYR A 457 -19.57 14.74 14.52
CA TYR A 457 -18.42 14.60 15.39
C TYR A 457 -17.16 15.04 14.64
N TRP A 458 -16.28 15.77 15.30
CA TRP A 458 -14.96 16.05 14.73
C TRP A 458 -13.89 16.14 15.81
N ASN A 459 -12.65 16.00 15.36
CA ASN A 459 -11.48 16.30 16.16
C ASN A 459 -10.46 17.08 15.34
N ALA A 460 -9.65 17.86 16.02
CA ALA A 460 -8.58 18.63 15.44
C ALA A 460 -7.50 18.93 16.48
N ALA A 461 -6.30 19.22 16.01
CA ALA A 461 -5.28 19.90 16.80
C ALA A 461 -4.92 21.22 16.12
N CYS A 462 -4.48 22.22 16.90
CA CYS A 462 -4.22 23.58 16.40
C CYS A 462 -3.14 23.67 15.30
N TRP A 463 -2.30 22.65 15.18
CA TRP A 463 -1.27 22.53 14.15
C TRP A 463 -1.71 21.75 12.91
N GLN A 464 -2.90 21.14 12.92
CA GLN A 464 -3.43 20.43 11.76
C GLN A 464 -3.97 21.43 10.73
N PRO A 465 -3.72 21.20 9.43
CA PRO A 465 -4.23 22.07 8.38
C PRO A 465 -5.74 21.90 8.13
N GLU A 466 -6.31 20.73 8.48
CA GLU A 466 -7.71 20.40 8.29
C GLU A 466 -8.22 19.59 9.49
N MET A 467 -9.52 19.68 9.78
CA MET A 467 -10.20 18.92 10.83
C MET A 467 -10.68 17.55 10.34
N ASN A 468 -10.62 16.53 11.20
CA ASN A 468 -11.16 15.20 10.92
C ASN A 468 -12.65 15.17 11.31
N ARG A 469 -13.54 14.90 10.37
CA ARG A 469 -14.99 14.93 10.56
C ARG A 469 -15.62 13.57 10.32
N TYR A 470 -16.66 13.27 11.08
CA TYR A 470 -17.35 11.99 11.08
C TYR A 470 -18.85 12.21 11.30
N ASP A 471 -19.67 11.36 10.68
CA ASP A 471 -21.12 11.40 10.83
C ASP A 471 -21.60 10.93 12.21
N SER A 472 -20.73 10.25 12.96
CA SER A 472 -21.01 9.79 14.32
C SER A 472 -19.72 9.48 15.10
N VAL A 473 -19.83 9.40 16.44
CA VAL A 473 -18.76 8.88 17.32
C VAL A 473 -18.46 7.44 16.96
N ARG A 474 -19.48 6.65 16.62
CA ARG A 474 -19.29 5.29 16.12
C ARG A 474 -18.36 5.24 14.91
N ASP A 475 -18.54 6.13 13.94
CA ASP A 475 -17.72 6.14 12.73
C ASP A 475 -16.26 6.46 13.06
N TRP A 476 -16.01 7.43 13.95
CA TRP A 476 -14.66 7.74 14.41
C TRP A 476 -14.01 6.57 15.15
N VAL A 477 -14.71 5.96 16.12
CA VAL A 477 -14.19 4.80 16.87
C VAL A 477 -13.89 3.64 15.95
N ALA A 478 -14.74 3.39 14.96
CA ALA A 478 -14.50 2.36 13.98
C ALA A 478 -13.30 2.68 13.07
N CYS A 479 -13.07 3.94 12.70
CA CYS A 479 -11.82 4.35 12.03
C CYS A 479 -10.59 4.08 12.90
N CYS A 480 -10.66 4.33 14.21
CA CYS A 480 -9.58 3.98 15.15
C CYS A 480 -9.33 2.46 15.20
N VAL A 481 -10.37 1.63 15.21
CA VAL A 481 -10.23 0.15 15.14
C VAL A 481 -9.50 -0.27 13.86
N GLU A 482 -9.88 0.31 12.71
CA GLU A 482 -9.24 0.00 11.43
C GLU A 482 -7.78 0.40 11.39
N GLU A 483 -7.44 1.58 11.94
CA GLU A 483 -6.08 2.07 12.04
C GLU A 483 -5.22 1.08 12.85
N VAL A 484 -5.64 0.70 14.06
CA VAL A 484 -4.85 -0.18 14.91
C VAL A 484 -4.72 -1.58 14.32
N GLU A 485 -5.78 -2.14 13.72
CA GLU A 485 -5.71 -3.46 13.09
C GLU A 485 -4.82 -3.47 11.85
N MET A 486 -4.82 -2.39 11.06
CA MET A 486 -3.89 -2.24 9.94
C MET A 486 -2.44 -2.15 10.44
N MET A 487 -2.18 -1.38 11.49
CA MET A 487 -0.84 -1.28 12.07
C MET A 487 -0.35 -2.64 12.61
N VAL A 488 -1.19 -3.36 13.36
CA VAL A 488 -0.89 -4.74 13.80
C VAL A 488 -0.58 -5.65 12.62
N ALA A 489 -1.41 -5.62 11.57
CA ALA A 489 -1.21 -6.47 10.39
C ALA A 489 0.08 -6.16 9.61
N ARG A 490 0.63 -4.95 9.76
CA ARG A 490 1.91 -4.51 9.17
C ARG A 490 3.09 -4.66 10.12
N GLY A 491 2.87 -4.99 11.39
CA GLY A 491 3.91 -4.96 12.43
C GLY A 491 4.41 -3.55 12.72
N GLU A 492 3.58 -2.53 12.49
CA GLU A 492 3.88 -1.13 12.82
C GLU A 492 3.65 -0.86 14.31
N VAL A 493 4.47 0.01 14.90
CA VAL A 493 4.32 0.50 16.27
C VAL A 493 4.12 2.02 16.26
N ALA A 494 3.25 2.54 17.13
CA ALA A 494 2.91 3.97 17.17
C ALA A 494 4.02 4.82 17.83
N ASP A 495 4.77 4.24 18.75
CA ASP A 495 5.85 4.91 19.47
C ASP A 495 7.17 4.17 19.22
N GLN A 496 8.08 4.81 18.48
CA GLN A 496 9.42 4.30 18.18
C GLN A 496 10.47 4.74 19.21
N SER A 497 10.08 5.43 20.29
CA SER A 497 11.03 5.75 21.34
C SER A 497 11.54 4.46 21.99
N GLU A 498 12.80 4.13 21.70
CA GLU A 498 13.53 2.99 22.27
C GLU A 498 13.53 3.12 23.80
N GLY A 499 12.56 2.48 24.45
CA GLY A 499 12.68 2.01 25.82
C GLY A 499 13.08 0.55 25.73
N GLU A 500 14.24 0.22 26.27
CA GLU A 500 14.78 -1.14 26.38
C GLU A 500 13.71 -2.09 26.97
N ASP A 501 13.05 -2.89 26.13
CA ASP A 501 12.31 -4.07 26.56
C ASP A 501 13.33 -5.22 26.73
N GLU A 502 14.09 -5.19 27.82
CA GLU A 502 14.50 -6.44 28.47
C GLU A 502 13.33 -6.84 29.36
N ASP A 503 12.40 -7.67 28.86
CA ASP A 503 11.65 -8.64 29.66
C ASP A 503 10.82 -9.56 28.76
N GLU A 504 11.29 -10.81 28.65
CA GLU A 504 10.56 -11.97 28.14
C GLU A 504 9.44 -12.36 29.11
N ASP A 505 8.23 -11.85 28.91
CA ASP A 505 7.04 -12.47 29.50
C ASP A 505 6.35 -13.35 28.46
N ASN A 506 6.78 -14.61 28.44
CA ASN A 506 5.96 -15.77 28.08
C ASN A 506 4.78 -15.81 29.05
N ASP A 507 3.59 -15.42 28.60
CA ASP A 507 2.32 -16.03 29.01
C ASP A 507 1.20 -15.46 28.12
N ASP A 508 0.87 -16.23 27.09
CA ASP A 508 -0.52 -16.60 26.80
C ASP A 508 -0.47 -17.83 25.88
N SER A 509 -0.54 -18.98 26.55
CA SER A 509 -0.81 -20.28 25.96
C SER A 509 -2.32 -20.40 25.76
N ASP A 510 -2.79 -20.01 24.58
CA ASP A 510 -4.08 -20.52 24.09
C ASP A 510 -3.84 -21.92 23.54
N ASN A 511 -4.11 -22.87 24.43
CA ASN A 511 -4.08 -24.30 24.23
C ASN A 511 -5.32 -24.71 23.42
N ASP A 512 -5.20 -24.76 22.10
CA ASP A 512 -6.12 -25.50 21.23
C ASP A 512 -5.41 -26.80 20.79
N GLU A 513 -5.34 -27.77 21.72
CA GLU A 513 -5.10 -29.18 21.40
C GLU A 513 -6.45 -29.88 21.18
N ASP A 514 -6.61 -30.46 19.98
CA ASP A 514 -7.43 -31.62 19.54
C ASP A 514 -7.71 -31.38 18.03
N ASP A 515 -7.30 -32.16 17.03
CA ASP A 515 -7.20 -33.61 16.93
C ASP A 515 -6.22 -33.99 15.78
N GLU A 516 -5.18 -34.78 16.07
CA GLU A 516 -4.70 -35.78 15.10
C GLU A 516 -4.58 -37.15 15.82
N PRO A 517 -5.12 -38.23 15.24
CA PRO A 517 -5.22 -39.51 15.94
C PRO A 517 -3.86 -40.22 16.02
N GLN A 518 -3.55 -40.67 17.23
CA GLN A 518 -2.38 -41.44 17.59
C GLN A 518 -2.18 -42.71 16.73
N SER A 519 -0.91 -42.94 16.46
CA SER A 519 -0.32 -44.15 15.91
C SER A 519 -0.63 -45.39 16.76
N GLY A 520 -1.22 -46.40 16.11
CA GLY A 520 -1.28 -47.76 16.62
C GLY A 520 0.02 -48.51 16.32
N GLN A 521 0.66 -49.01 17.38
CA GLN A 521 1.77 -49.96 17.36
C GLN A 521 1.43 -51.23 16.58
N ILE A 522 2.39 -51.76 15.80
CA ILE A 522 2.60 -53.21 15.67
C ILE A 522 4.11 -53.50 15.75
N GLU A 523 4.39 -54.49 16.57
CA GLU A 523 5.66 -55.02 17.06
C GLU A 523 6.53 -55.80 16.06
N GLU A 524 7.80 -55.92 16.47
CA GLU A 524 8.72 -57.07 16.37
C GLU A 524 9.41 -57.46 15.05
N GLY A 525 10.74 -57.62 15.16
CA GLY A 525 11.56 -58.32 14.17
C GLY A 525 13.08 -58.08 14.24
N ASP A 526 13.71 -58.55 15.32
CA ASP A 526 15.11 -59.00 15.51
C ASP A 526 16.24 -58.64 14.52
N GLY A 527 17.40 -58.24 15.09
CA GLY A 527 18.72 -58.59 14.51
C GLY A 527 19.92 -57.70 14.86
N VAL A 528 20.56 -57.93 16.02
CA VAL A 528 22.01 -58.24 16.23
C VAL A 528 23.03 -57.49 15.31
N SER A 529 24.11 -56.80 15.71
CA SER A 529 25.03 -56.83 16.87
C SER A 529 26.06 -55.68 16.79
N GLU A 530 26.53 -55.26 17.98
CA GLU A 530 27.90 -54.88 18.40
C GLU A 530 28.83 -53.98 17.55
N ALA A 531 29.16 -52.83 18.17
CA ALA A 531 30.50 -52.34 18.55
C ALA A 531 31.69 -52.48 17.56
N VAL A 532 32.45 -51.38 17.40
CA VAL A 532 33.82 -51.21 17.95
C VAL A 532 34.42 -49.88 17.48
N GLU A 533 35.02 -49.17 18.44
CA GLU A 533 35.93 -48.04 18.30
C GLU A 533 37.09 -48.33 17.33
N LYS A 534 37.55 -47.32 16.58
CA LYS A 534 38.90 -46.75 16.79
C LYS A 534 39.28 -45.64 15.82
N GLU A 535 39.90 -44.64 16.43
CA GLU A 535 40.79 -43.62 15.87
C GLU A 535 41.85 -44.11 14.88
N VAL A 536 42.46 -43.10 14.25
CA VAL A 536 43.74 -43.02 13.54
C VAL A 536 43.61 -43.18 12.02
N ARG A 537 43.53 -42.06 11.28
CA ARG A 537 44.67 -41.18 10.98
C ARG A 537 44.23 -39.88 10.32
#